data_AF-A0A7U3ZHK7-F1
#
_entry.id   AF-A0A7U3ZHK7-F1
#
_cell.length_a   1.000
_cell.length_b   1.000
_cell.length_c   1.000
_cell.angle_alpha   90.00
_cell.angle_beta   90.00
_cell.angle_gamma   90.00
#
_symmetry.space_group_name_H-M   'P 1'
#
loop_
_entity.id
_entity.type
_entity.pdbx_description
1 polymer ?
#
loop_
_entity_poly.entity_id
_entity_poly.type
_entity_poly.pdbx_seq_one_letter_code
_entity_poly.pdbx_strand_id
1 'polypeptide(L)'
;MNFSDSEKNAYFAIKNTLKFSKVKVDDNTLKKILINHPEFPTLACFKDVFNAFNVDILPTKININTISKLGLPLIAHIEDFDGGFFIVITKINNGIVTYYINKECIRESFYDFLKKWHGIVCIIFTNEELRNNNFFIKIIIQTVVKLKNNLFF
;
A
#
# COMPACT_ATOMS: atom_id res chain seq x y z
N MET A 1 23.19 11.13 2.23
CA MET A 1 22.47 10.51 3.35
C MET A 1 21.88 9.21 2.84
N ASN A 2 22.16 8.09 3.50
CA ASN A 2 21.68 6.77 3.09
C ASN A 2 20.56 6.36 4.02
N PHE A 3 19.42 5.99 3.46
CA PHE A 3 18.31 5.38 4.19
C PHE A 3 18.75 4.10 4.91
N SER A 4 18.15 3.82 6.07
CA SER A 4 18.13 2.48 6.67
C SER A 4 17.40 1.49 5.75
N ASP A 5 17.45 0.19 6.04
CA ASP A 5 16.81 -0.80 5.16
C ASP A 5 15.27 -0.71 5.18
N SER A 6 14.66 -0.41 6.32
CA SER A 6 13.22 -0.14 6.43
C SER A 6 12.82 1.15 5.70
N GLU A 7 13.65 2.20 5.80
CA GLU A 7 13.47 3.45 5.06
C GLU A 7 13.61 3.25 3.55
N LYS A 8 14.59 2.45 3.09
CA LYS A 8 14.71 2.08 1.66
C LYS A 8 13.45 1.35 1.21
N ASN A 9 12.93 0.43 2.01
CA ASN A 9 11.73 -0.30 1.68
C ASN A 9 10.52 0.61 1.54
N ALA A 10 10.28 1.49 2.51
CA ALA A 10 9.21 2.47 2.43
C ALA A 10 9.37 3.43 1.25
N TYR A 11 10.59 3.91 1.00
CA TYR A 11 10.90 4.74 -0.16
C TYR A 11 10.47 4.09 -1.47
N PHE A 12 10.87 2.83 -1.68
CA PHE A 12 10.52 2.11 -2.90
C PHE A 12 9.04 1.74 -2.94
N ALA A 13 8.41 1.43 -1.81
CA ALA A 13 6.98 1.15 -1.76
C ALA A 13 6.16 2.36 -2.22
N ILE A 14 6.48 3.56 -1.71
CA ILE A 14 5.84 4.82 -2.12
C ILE A 14 6.13 5.10 -3.61
N LYS A 15 7.40 5.05 -4.02
CA LYS A 15 7.81 5.34 -5.39
C LYS A 15 7.16 4.41 -6.41
N ASN A 16 7.19 3.10 -6.17
CA ASN A 16 6.60 2.12 -7.07
C ASN A 16 5.09 2.29 -7.14
N THR A 17 4.44 2.56 -6.02
CA THR A 17 3.01 2.83 -5.99
C THR A 17 2.65 4.03 -6.86
N LEU A 18 3.29 5.18 -6.66
CA LEU A 18 3.04 6.39 -7.46
C LEU A 18 3.26 6.11 -8.96
N LYS A 19 4.34 5.38 -9.29
CA LYS A 19 4.63 4.95 -10.66
C LYS A 19 3.52 4.09 -11.27
N PHE A 20 3.06 3.07 -10.55
CA PHE A 20 2.02 2.15 -11.04
C PHE A 20 0.63 2.78 -11.09
N SER A 21 0.38 3.77 -10.23
CA SER A 21 -0.78 4.68 -10.31
C SER A 21 -0.64 5.76 -11.39
N LYS A 22 0.42 5.71 -12.23
CA LYS A 22 0.70 6.65 -13.33
C LYS A 22 0.89 8.11 -12.88
N VAL A 23 1.25 8.32 -11.62
CA VAL A 23 1.60 9.64 -11.08
C VAL A 23 3.06 9.93 -11.38
N LYS A 24 3.33 11.05 -12.06
CA LYS A 24 4.69 11.48 -12.36
C LYS A 24 5.30 12.14 -11.12
N VAL A 25 6.46 11.65 -10.71
CA VAL A 25 7.17 12.16 -9.53
C VAL A 25 8.66 12.28 -9.86
N ASP A 26 9.24 13.41 -9.48
CA ASP A 26 10.69 13.59 -9.51
C ASP A 26 11.35 12.88 -8.32
N ASP A 27 12.39 12.10 -8.59
CA ASP A 27 13.08 11.26 -7.60
C ASP A 27 13.71 12.11 -6.48
N ASN A 28 14.25 13.28 -6.82
CA ASN A 28 14.87 14.17 -5.84
C ASN A 28 13.82 14.83 -4.95
N THR A 29 12.70 15.27 -5.54
CA THR A 29 11.57 15.81 -4.78
C THR A 29 11.02 14.78 -3.81
N LEU A 30 10.78 13.54 -4.25
CA LEU A 30 10.28 12.48 -3.37
C LEU A 30 11.25 12.19 -2.21
N LYS A 31 12.55 12.06 -2.49
CA LYS A 31 13.56 11.88 -1.45
C LYS A 31 13.58 13.03 -0.46
N LYS A 32 13.52 14.28 -0.93
CA LYS A 32 13.51 15.47 -0.07
C LYS A 32 12.28 15.50 0.84
N ILE A 33 11.10 15.15 0.33
CA ILE A 33 9.89 15.08 1.15
C ILE A 33 10.06 14.03 2.25
N LEU A 34 10.50 12.82 1.89
CA LEU A 34 10.59 11.70 2.83
C LEU A 34 11.67 11.89 3.91
N ILE A 35 12.86 12.38 3.53
CA ILE A 35 13.97 12.62 4.48
C ILE A 35 13.59 13.66 5.54
N ASN A 36 12.76 14.63 5.19
CA ASN A 36 12.35 15.70 6.10
C ASN A 36 11.04 15.38 6.85
N HIS A 37 10.43 14.22 6.60
CA HIS A 37 9.18 13.86 7.24
C HIS A 37 9.44 13.28 8.64
N PRO A 38 8.87 13.85 9.72
CA PRO A 38 9.19 13.46 11.09
C PRO A 38 8.82 12.01 11.42
N GLU A 39 7.81 11.47 10.74
CA GLU A 39 7.33 10.10 10.93
C GLU A 39 7.75 9.12 9.82
N PHE A 40 8.74 9.44 9.00
CA PHE A 40 9.25 8.44 8.05
C PHE A 40 9.96 7.31 8.83
N PRO A 41 9.75 6.01 8.52
CA PRO A 41 9.00 5.40 7.42
C PRO A 41 7.62 4.79 7.78
N THR A 42 6.81 5.49 8.57
CA THR A 42 5.49 4.99 9.03
C THR A 42 4.36 5.17 8.00
N LEU A 43 3.23 4.49 8.21
CA LEU A 43 2.01 4.68 7.39
C LEU A 43 1.42 6.09 7.48
N ALA A 44 1.67 6.84 8.57
CA ALA A 44 1.26 8.24 8.67
C ALA A 44 1.99 9.09 7.62
N CYS A 45 3.32 8.90 7.50
CA CYS A 45 4.12 9.51 6.44
C CYS A 45 3.62 9.10 5.05
N PHE A 46 3.24 7.84 4.83
CA PHE A 46 2.71 7.41 3.53
C PHE A 46 1.46 8.24 3.17
N LYS A 47 0.53 8.38 4.12
CA LYS A 47 -0.71 9.14 3.89
C LYS A 47 -0.42 10.58 3.48
N ASP A 48 0.45 11.27 4.21
CA ASP A 48 0.78 12.67 3.91
C ASP A 48 1.50 12.83 2.58
N VAL A 49 2.41 11.91 2.26
CA VAL A 49 3.14 11.90 0.98
C VAL A 49 2.20 11.62 -0.19
N PHE A 50 1.33 10.60 -0.11
CA PHE A 50 0.38 10.30 -1.18
C PHE A 50 -0.60 11.47 -1.39
N ASN A 51 -1.09 12.07 -0.30
CA ASN A 51 -1.98 13.23 -0.37
C ASN A 51 -1.33 14.42 -1.10
N ALA A 52 -0.03 14.66 -0.90
CA ALA A 52 0.72 15.69 -1.62
C ALA A 52 0.74 15.48 -3.15
N PHE A 53 0.43 14.26 -3.62
CA PHE A 53 0.31 13.90 -5.03
C PHE A 53 -1.15 13.66 -5.49
N ASN A 54 -2.15 14.10 -4.71
CA ASN A 54 -3.58 13.87 -4.97
C ASN A 54 -3.95 12.37 -5.09
N VAL A 55 -3.26 11.54 -4.32
CA VAL A 55 -3.55 10.11 -4.17
C VAL A 55 -3.93 9.88 -2.72
N ASP A 56 -5.04 9.20 -2.49
CA ASP A 56 -5.45 8.80 -1.15
C ASP A 56 -5.05 7.35 -0.91
N ILE A 57 -4.75 7.04 0.35
CA ILE A 57 -4.59 5.66 0.82
C ILE A 57 -5.53 5.34 1.98
N LEU A 58 -6.04 4.11 1.98
CA LEU A 58 -6.80 3.55 3.10
C LEU A 58 -6.12 2.29 3.61
N PRO A 59 -5.36 2.38 4.71
CA PRO A 59 -4.92 1.22 5.47
C PRO A 59 -6.13 0.46 6.00
N THR A 60 -6.24 -0.82 5.71
CA THR A 60 -7.36 -1.66 6.16
C THR A 60 -6.95 -3.13 6.27
N LYS A 61 -7.66 -3.87 7.12
CA LYS A 61 -7.53 -5.32 7.23
C LYS A 61 -8.63 -6.00 6.42
N ILE A 62 -8.24 -6.79 5.43
CA ILE A 62 -9.15 -7.52 4.55
C ILE A 62 -9.04 -9.03 4.73
N ASN A 63 -10.07 -9.73 4.26
CA ASN A 63 -10.04 -11.17 4.11
C ASN A 63 -9.32 -11.56 2.80
N ILE A 64 -8.72 -12.74 2.80
CA ILE A 64 -8.05 -13.38 1.67
C ILE A 64 -8.87 -13.38 0.37
N ASN A 65 -10.19 -13.58 0.47
CA ASN A 65 -11.11 -13.65 -0.67
C ASN A 65 -11.42 -12.27 -1.28
N THR A 66 -10.97 -11.19 -0.64
CA THR A 66 -11.24 -9.81 -1.07
C THR A 66 -10.09 -9.24 -1.88
N ILE A 67 -8.84 -9.68 -1.66
CA ILE A 67 -7.66 -9.04 -2.26
C ILE A 67 -7.69 -9.05 -3.79
N SER A 68 -8.17 -10.13 -4.41
CA SER A 68 -8.30 -10.26 -5.86
C SER A 68 -9.37 -9.36 -6.48
N LYS A 69 -10.24 -8.76 -5.66
CA LYS A 69 -11.30 -7.83 -6.09
C LYS A 69 -10.88 -6.37 -5.93
N LEU A 70 -9.78 -6.10 -5.22
CA LEU A 70 -9.27 -4.76 -5.05
C LEU A 70 -8.67 -4.23 -6.37
N GLY A 71 -8.77 -2.93 -6.58
CA GLY A 71 -7.98 -2.28 -7.62
C GLY A 71 -6.49 -2.37 -7.29
N LEU A 72 -5.68 -2.44 -8.35
CA LEU A 72 -4.21 -2.46 -8.28
C LEU A 72 -3.66 -1.14 -8.86
N PRO A 73 -2.52 -0.64 -8.38
CA PRO A 73 -1.64 -1.25 -7.38
C PRO A 73 -2.23 -1.19 -5.95
N LEU A 74 -1.74 -2.08 -5.07
CA LEU A 74 -2.01 -2.04 -3.63
C LEU A 74 -0.72 -2.25 -2.84
N ILE A 75 -0.58 -1.56 -1.71
CA ILE A 75 0.52 -1.81 -0.78
C ILE A 75 0.05 -2.90 0.18
N ALA A 76 0.84 -3.94 0.38
CA ALA A 76 0.61 -4.92 1.44
C ALA A 76 1.76 -4.87 2.43
N HIS A 77 1.46 -5.15 3.70
CA HIS A 77 2.47 -5.38 4.73
C HIS A 77 2.59 -6.89 4.93
N ILE A 78 3.79 -7.41 4.69
CA ILE A 78 4.12 -8.81 4.96
C ILE A 78 5.02 -8.85 6.19
N GLU A 79 4.76 -9.79 7.10
CA GLU A 79 5.64 -9.97 8.26
C GLU A 79 6.87 -10.77 7.84
N ASP A 80 8.02 -10.33 8.36
CA ASP A 80 9.30 -11.02 8.31
C ASP A 80 10.04 -10.73 9.63
N PHE A 81 11.18 -11.38 9.87
CA PHE A 81 11.93 -11.33 11.13
C PHE A 81 12.30 -9.90 11.59
N ASP A 82 12.35 -8.92 10.69
CA ASP A 82 12.78 -7.52 10.95
C ASP A 82 11.63 -6.49 11.00
N GLY A 83 10.45 -6.86 11.50
CA GLY A 83 9.31 -5.92 11.64
C GLY A 83 8.47 -5.74 10.37
N GLY A 84 8.73 -6.59 9.37
CA GLY A 84 7.96 -6.70 8.13
C GLY A 84 8.31 -5.70 7.04
N PHE A 85 7.81 -5.96 5.83
CA PHE A 85 8.08 -5.18 4.63
C PHE A 85 6.81 -4.64 4.01
N PHE A 86 6.88 -3.43 3.49
CA PHE A 86 5.92 -2.92 2.52
C PHE A 86 6.27 -3.49 1.13
N ILE A 87 5.31 -4.16 0.53
CA ILE A 87 5.38 -4.63 -0.85
C ILE A 87 4.30 -3.97 -1.69
N VAL A 88 4.55 -3.82 -2.99
CA VAL A 88 3.57 -3.26 -3.93
C VAL A 88 3.08 -4.34 -4.85
N ILE A 89 1.85 -4.80 -4.63
CA ILE A 89 1.20 -5.79 -5.49
C ILE A 89 0.68 -5.10 -6.73
N THR A 90 1.06 -5.63 -7.90
CA THR A 90 0.76 -5.03 -9.21
C THR A 90 -0.03 -5.96 -10.11
N LYS A 91 -0.07 -7.26 -9.79
CA LYS A 91 -0.88 -8.24 -10.52
C LYS A 91 -1.28 -9.40 -9.61
N ILE A 92 -2.53 -9.82 -9.72
CA ILE A 92 -3.03 -11.08 -9.17
C ILE A 92 -3.80 -11.77 -10.29
N ASN A 93 -3.27 -12.87 -10.84
CA ASN A 93 -3.95 -13.62 -11.88
C ASN A 93 -3.48 -15.08 -11.90
N ASN A 94 -4.36 -16.00 -12.31
CA ASN A 94 -4.06 -17.44 -12.46
C ASN A 94 -3.35 -18.05 -11.22
N GLY A 95 -3.74 -17.63 -10.01
CA GLY A 95 -3.13 -18.09 -8.77
C GLY A 95 -1.69 -17.62 -8.53
N ILE A 96 -1.22 -16.59 -9.26
CA ILE A 96 0.10 -15.98 -9.10
C ILE A 96 -0.06 -14.54 -8.62
N VAL A 97 0.76 -14.15 -7.65
CA VAL A 97 0.90 -12.76 -7.20
C VAL A 97 2.20 -12.21 -7.74
N THR A 98 2.13 -11.05 -8.40
CA THR A 98 3.31 -10.27 -8.79
C THR A 98 3.38 -9.03 -7.91
N TYR A 99 4.48 -8.88 -7.19
CA TYR A 99 4.71 -7.73 -6.31
C TYR A 99 6.14 -7.25 -6.37
N TYR A 100 6.35 -6.03 -5.91
CA TYR A 100 7.67 -5.43 -5.78
C TYR A 100 8.04 -5.30 -4.31
N ILE A 101 9.23 -5.78 -3.97
CA ILE A 101 9.93 -5.46 -2.73
C ILE A 101 11.17 -4.66 -3.10
N ASN A 102 11.30 -3.45 -2.58
CA ASN A 102 12.36 -2.53 -3.00
C ASN A 102 12.33 -2.32 -4.54
N LYS A 103 13.40 -2.74 -5.24
CA LYS A 103 13.50 -2.69 -6.70
C LYS A 103 13.17 -4.02 -7.38
N GLU A 104 13.04 -5.09 -6.60
CA GLU A 104 12.93 -6.45 -7.10
C GLU A 104 11.48 -6.80 -7.41
N CYS A 105 11.26 -7.42 -8.56
CA CYS A 105 9.97 -7.96 -8.94
C CYS A 105 9.93 -9.44 -8.55
N ILE A 106 9.00 -9.81 -7.69
CA ILE A 106 8.78 -11.18 -7.26
C ILE A 106 7.49 -11.70 -7.88
N ARG A 107 7.52 -12.97 -8.29
CA ARG A 107 6.35 -13.73 -8.73
C ARG A 107 6.32 -15.03 -7.95
N GLU A 108 5.24 -15.27 -7.25
CA GLU A 108 5.06 -16.50 -6.49
C GLU A 108 3.61 -16.95 -6.52
N SER A 109 3.38 -18.18 -6.06
CA SER A 109 2.02 -18.69 -5.93
C SER A 109 1.24 -17.86 -4.92
N PHE A 110 -0.06 -17.70 -5.15
CA PHE A 110 -0.96 -17.05 -4.19
C PHE A 110 -0.85 -17.76 -2.84
N TYR A 111 -0.75 -19.09 -2.82
CA TYR A 111 -0.57 -19.85 -1.59
C TYR A 111 0.69 -19.47 -0.80
N ASP A 112 1.85 -19.30 -1.45
CA ASP A 112 3.09 -18.93 -0.76
C ASP A 112 3.07 -17.49 -0.28
N PHE A 113 2.46 -16.58 -1.05
CA PHE A 113 2.21 -15.21 -0.62
C PHE A 113 1.41 -15.15 0.69
N LEU A 114 0.35 -15.97 0.79
CA LEU A 114 -0.54 -15.98 1.95
C LEU A 114 0.13 -16.46 3.25
N LYS A 115 1.20 -17.24 3.16
CA LYS A 115 1.98 -17.65 4.34
C LYS A 115 2.68 -16.48 5.03
N LYS A 116 2.89 -15.37 4.29
CA LYS A 116 3.64 -14.19 4.74
C LYS A 116 2.74 -12.97 4.98
N TRP A 117 1.50 -13.01 4.49
CA TRP A 117 0.59 -11.86 4.50
C TRP A 117 -0.58 -12.06 5.48
N HIS A 118 -0.69 -11.16 6.45
CA HIS A 118 -1.68 -11.24 7.54
C HIS A 118 -2.94 -10.38 7.34
N GLY A 119 -3.23 -10.01 6.08
CA GLY A 119 -4.46 -9.31 5.71
C GLY A 119 -4.36 -7.78 5.73
N ILE A 120 -3.21 -7.20 6.06
CA ILE A 120 -2.99 -5.75 6.11
C ILE A 120 -2.64 -5.23 4.72
N VAL A 121 -3.42 -4.27 4.22
CA VAL A 121 -3.18 -3.59 2.95
C VAL A 121 -3.44 -2.10 3.08
N CYS A 122 -2.80 -1.30 2.24
CA CYS A 122 -3.23 0.06 1.92
C CYS A 122 -3.83 0.04 0.51
N ILE A 123 -5.13 0.31 0.46
CA ILE A 123 -5.84 0.50 -0.80
C ILE A 123 -5.49 1.90 -1.29
N ILE A 124 -5.10 2.01 -2.55
CA ILE A 124 -4.78 3.29 -3.19
C ILE A 124 -5.96 3.67 -4.08
N PHE A 125 -6.36 4.93 -4.00
CA PHE A 125 -7.41 5.47 -4.86
C PHE A 125 -7.21 6.96 -5.09
N THR A 126 -7.74 7.41 -6.20
CA THR A 126 -7.91 8.83 -6.51
C THR A 126 -9.35 9.26 -6.30
N ASN A 127 -9.58 10.57 -6.20
CA ASN A 127 -10.92 11.14 -6.17
C ASN A 127 -11.78 10.73 -7.38
N GLU A 128 -11.16 10.46 -8.53
CA GLU A 128 -11.85 9.98 -9.73
C GLU A 128 -12.27 8.52 -9.58
N GLU A 129 -11.39 7.64 -9.09
CA GLU A 129 -11.70 6.23 -8.86
C GLU A 129 -12.81 6.04 -7.82
N LEU A 130 -12.84 6.87 -6.78
CA LEU A 130 -13.93 6.86 -5.80
C LEU A 130 -15.30 7.13 -6.44
N ARG A 131 -15.37 8.08 -7.37
CA ARG A 131 -16.63 8.44 -8.04
C ARG A 131 -17.14 7.35 -8.96
N ASN A 132 -16.23 6.57 -9.54
CA ASN A 132 -16.56 5.62 -10.61
C ASN A 132 -16.63 4.16 -10.14
N ASN A 133 -16.24 3.85 -8.89
CA ASN A 133 -16.11 2.47 -8.43
C ASN A 133 -16.87 2.20 -7.12
N ASN A 134 -18.08 1.65 -7.26
CA ASN A 134 -18.96 1.27 -6.15
C ASN A 134 -18.34 0.25 -5.18
N PHE A 135 -17.38 -0.57 -5.63
CA PHE A 135 -16.73 -1.53 -4.75
C PHE A 135 -15.80 -0.84 -3.73
N PHE A 136 -15.07 0.20 -4.14
CA PHE A 136 -14.26 1.00 -3.21
C PHE A 136 -15.13 1.71 -2.18
N ILE A 137 -16.25 2.31 -2.61
CA ILE A 137 -17.22 2.94 -1.70
C ILE A 137 -17.71 1.93 -0.66
N LYS A 138 -18.02 0.69 -1.06
CA LYS A 138 -18.44 -0.38 -0.14
C LYS A 138 -17.38 -0.70 0.90
N ILE A 139 -16.10 -0.79 0.50
CA ILE A 139 -15.00 -1.06 1.44
C ILE A 139 -14.82 0.10 2.42
N ILE A 140 -14.89 1.34 1.94
CA ILE A 140 -14.77 2.54 2.79
C ILE A 140 -15.89 2.54 3.83
N ILE A 141 -17.14 2.33 3.40
CA ILE A 141 -18.29 2.25 4.32
C ILE A 141 -18.08 1.14 5.35
N GLN A 142 -17.68 -0.06 4.93
CA GLN A 142 -17.41 -1.17 5.87
C GLN A 142 -16.31 -0.83 6.86
N THR A 143 -15.27 -0.12 6.43
CA THR A 143 -14.13 0.25 7.28
C THR A 143 -14.57 1.32 8.29
N VAL A 144 -15.29 2.36 7.84
CA VAL A 144 -15.83 3.41 8.72
C VAL A 144 -16.83 2.86 9.74
N VAL A 145 -17.73 1.96 9.32
CA VAL A 145 -18.69 1.30 10.23
C VAL A 145 -17.96 0.47 11.29
N LYS A 146 -16.95 -0.31 10.91
CA LYS A 146 -16.13 -1.05 11.88
C LYS A 146 -15.43 -0.12 12.87
N LEU A 147 -14.87 0.99 12.41
CA LEU A 147 -14.21 1.96 13.28
C LEU A 147 -15.20 2.61 14.27
N LYS A 148 -16.39 3.00 13.80
CA LYS A 148 -17.45 3.54 14.68
C LYS A 148 -17.91 2.53 15.73
N ASN A 149 -18.03 1.26 15.36
CA ASN A 149 -18.47 0.21 16.28
C ASN A 149 -17.37 -0.20 17.27
N ASN A 150 -16.09 0.02 16.95
CA ASN A 150 -14.95 -0.19 17.84
C ASN A 150 -14.60 1.05 18.69
N LEU A 151 -15.37 2.13 18.62
CA LEU A 151 -15.21 3.34 19.45
C LEU A 151 -16.09 3.31 20.72
N PHE A 152 -16.66 2.15 21.07
CA PHE A 152 -17.19 1.86 22.41
C PHE A 152 -16.25 0.86 23.12
N PHE A 153 -15.08 1.34 23.50
CA PHE A 153 -14.25 0.72 24.54
C PHE A 153 -13.79 1.82 25.50
#